data_AF-A0A6L3XTG8-F1
#
_entry.id   AF-A0A6L3XTG8-F1
#
_cell.length_a   1.000
_cell.length_b   1.000
_cell.length_c   1.000
_cell.angle_alpha   90.00
_cell.angle_beta   90.00
_cell.angle_gamma   90.00
#
_symmetry.space_group_name_H-M   'P 1'
#
loop_
_entity.id
_entity.type
_entity.pdbx_description
1 polymer ?
#
loop_
_entity_poly.entity_id
_entity_poly.type
_entity_poly.pdbx_seq_one_letter_code
_entity_poly.pdbx_strand_id
1 'polypeptide(L)' 'TDADGNHREGVITSGTFSPTLGYSIALARVPAGIGETAVVQIRNREMPVNVTKPIFVRAGKPVA' A
#
# COMPACT_ATOMS: atom_id res chain seq x y z
N THR A 1 9.01 7.22 -5.41
CA THR A 1 9.74 8.25 -6.18
C THR A 1 8.88 8.63 -7.36
N ASP A 2 8.82 9.91 -7.72
CA ASP A 2 8.11 10.34 -8.94
C ASP A 2 8.97 10.16 -10.20
N ALA A 3 8.40 10.53 -11.36
CA ALA A 3 9.06 10.45 -12.67
C ALA A 3 10.36 11.28 -12.75
N ASP A 4 10.50 12.29 -11.89
CA ASP A 4 11.65 13.21 -11.85
C ASP A 4 12.72 12.76 -10.83
N GLY A 5 12.55 11.59 -10.20
CA GLY A 5 13.49 11.07 -9.22
C GLY A 5 13.32 11.64 -7.81
N ASN A 6 12.29 12.45 -7.55
CA ASN A 6 12.06 13.02 -6.23
C ASN A 6 11.39 12.02 -5.29
N HIS A 7 11.88 11.96 -4.06
CA HIS A 7 11.25 11.17 -3.02
C HIS A 7 9.90 11.82 -2.65
N ARG A 8 8.84 11.00 -2.66
CA ARG A 8 7.49 11.41 -2.30
C ARG A 8 7.02 10.53 -1.16
N GLU A 9 6.63 11.16 -0.07
CA GLU A 9 6.18 10.48 1.13
C GLU A 9 4.65 10.52 1.23
N GLY A 10 4.09 9.40 1.68
CA GLY A 10 2.68 9.28 2.02
C GLY A 10 2.52 8.72 3.43
N VAL A 11 1.27 8.56 3.86
CA VAL A 11 0.97 8.08 5.22
C VAL A 11 -0.07 6.97 5.18
N ILE A 12 0.19 5.88 5.92
CA ILE A 12 -0.81 4.85 6.17
C ILE A 12 -1.86 5.43 7.13
N THR A 13 -3.12 5.40 6.70
CA THR A 13 -4.26 5.88 7.50
C THR A 13 -4.89 4.76 8.31
N SER A 14 -4.96 3.56 7.75
CA SER A 14 -5.48 2.38 8.42
C SER A 14 -4.76 1.15 7.89
N GLY A 15 -4.26 0.29 8.78
CA GLY A 15 -3.56 -0.94 8.44
C GLY A 15 -4.02 -2.09 9.32
N THR A 16 -4.14 -3.28 8.73
CA THR A 16 -4.52 -4.50 9.45
C THR A 16 -4.00 -5.75 8.73
N PHE A 17 -3.97 -6.88 9.44
CA PHE A 17 -3.80 -8.19 8.81
C PHE A 17 -5.16 -8.65 8.27
N SER A 18 -5.25 -9.01 6.98
CA SER A 18 -6.48 -9.52 6.39
C SER A 18 -6.55 -11.04 6.53
N PRO A 19 -7.47 -11.60 7.36
CA PRO A 19 -7.59 -13.05 7.48
C PRO A 19 -8.05 -13.71 6.18
N THR A 20 -8.85 -13.02 5.36
CA THR A 20 -9.35 -13.52 4.07
C THR A 20 -8.24 -13.64 3.03
N LEU A 21 -7.26 -12.73 3.05
CA LEU A 21 -6.17 -12.70 2.07
C LEU A 21 -4.90 -13.38 2.57
N GLY A 22 -4.75 -13.54 3.90
CA GLY A 22 -3.57 -14.17 4.51
C GLY A 22 -2.34 -13.27 4.57
N TYR A 23 -2.49 -11.96 4.34
CA TYR A 23 -1.41 -10.98 4.40
C TYR A 23 -1.88 -9.61 4.91
N SER A 24 -0.91 -8.77 5.27
CA SER A 24 -1.15 -7.39 5.74
C SER A 24 -1.59 -6.48 4.61
N ILE A 25 -2.61 -5.66 4.86
CA ILE A 25 -3.16 -4.66 3.94
C ILE A 25 -3.24 -3.29 4.63
N ALA A 26 -3.21 -2.22 3.84
CA ALA A 26 -3.32 -0.87 4.35
C ALA A 26 -3.97 0.09 3.35
N LEU A 27 -4.75 1.04 3.86
CA LEU A 27 -5.14 2.23 3.12
C LEU A 27 -4.17 3.35 3.45
N ALA A 28 -3.61 3.97 2.41
CA ALA A 28 -2.65 5.06 2.53
C ALA A 28 -3.11 6.28 1.73
N ARG A 29 -2.87 7.46 2.29
CA ARG A 29 -2.96 8.73 1.56
C ARG A 29 -1.59 9.05 1.01
N VAL A 30 -1.49 9.17 -0.30
CA VAL A 30 -0.21 9.36 -1.01
C VAL A 30 -0.33 10.53 -1.99
N PRO A 31 0.79 11.19 -2.35
CA PRO A 31 0.80 12.17 -3.42
C PRO A 31 0.31 11.60 -4.75
N ALA A 32 -0.26 12.46 -5.59
CA ALA A 32 -0.70 12.06 -6.92
C ALA A 32 0.47 11.52 -7.77
N GLY A 33 0.17 10.59 -8.67
CA GLY A 33 1.17 9.99 -9.57
C GLY A 33 2.00 8.88 -8.92
N ILE A 34 1.51 8.24 -7.85
CA ILE A 34 2.12 7.01 -7.35
C ILE A 34 2.04 5.89 -8.41
N GLY A 35 3.11 5.11 -8.55
CA GLY A 35 3.15 3.95 -9.43
C GLY A 35 2.53 2.70 -8.81
N GLU A 36 2.86 1.54 -9.36
CA GLU A 36 2.33 0.23 -8.92
C GLU A 36 3.01 -0.32 -7.67
N THR A 37 4.18 0.21 -7.29
CA THR A 37 4.93 -0.22 -6.11
C THR A 37 5.33 0.96 -5.25
N ALA A 38 5.45 0.70 -3.96
CA ALA A 38 5.96 1.65 -2.98
C ALA A 38 6.82 0.91 -1.94
N VAL A 39 7.48 1.66 -1.07
CA VAL A 39 8.24 1.12 0.05
C VAL A 39 7.63 1.65 1.33
N VAL A 40 7.43 0.76 2.30
CA VAL A 40 7.01 1.13 3.66
C VAL A 40 8.09 0.74 4.65
N GLN A 41 8.33 1.60 5.64
CA GLN A 41 9.22 1.27 6.75
C GLN A 41 8.46 0.45 7.78
N ILE A 42 8.89 -0.80 7.98
CA ILE A 42 8.38 -1.64 9.07
C ILE A 42 9.51 -1.82 10.08
N ARG A 43 9.36 -1.14 11.22
CA ARG A 43 10.41 -0.98 12.22
C ARG A 43 11.61 -0.26 11.58
N ASN A 44 12.65 -0.97 11.18
CA ASN A 44 13.84 -0.44 10.51
C ASN A 44 14.14 -1.16 9.18
N ARG A 45 13.11 -1.68 8.53
CA ARG A 45 13.24 -2.41 7.26
C ARG A 45 12.36 -1.79 6.20
N GLU A 46 12.98 -1.54 5.05
CA GLU A 46 12.29 -1.18 3.83
C GLU A 46 11.58 -2.43 3.30
N MET A 47 10.25 -2.39 3.29
CA MET A 47 9.43 -3.47 2.77
C MET A 47 8.75 -2.99 1.49
N PRO A 48 9.03 -3.62 0.34
CA PRO A 48 8.32 -3.30 -0.89
C PRO A 48 6.86 -3.75 -0.77
N VAL A 49 5.96 -2.91 -1.25
CA VAL A 49 4.51 -3.17 -1.26
C VAL A 49 3.93 -2.84 -2.63
N ASN A 50 2.82 -3.51 -2.95
CA ASN A 50 2.06 -3.23 -4.17
C ASN A 50 0.99 -2.19 -3.88
N VAL A 51 0.87 -1.21 -4.77
CA VAL A 51 -0.17 -0.19 -4.75
C VAL A 51 -1.33 -0.69 -5.57
N THR A 52 -2.46 -0.90 -4.91
CA THR A 52 -3.69 -1.39 -5.55
C THR A 52 -4.80 -0.36 -5.41
N LYS A 53 -5.97 -0.64 -6.00
CA LYS A 53 -7.17 0.16 -5.75
C LYS A 53 -7.53 0.09 -4.26
N PRO A 54 -8.19 1.12 -3.69
CA PRO A 54 -8.55 1.15 -2.27
C PRO A 54 -9.75 0.22 -1.94
N ILE A 55 -9.66 -1.04 -2.33
CA ILE A 55 -10.62 -2.11 -2.10
C ILE A 55 -9.88 -3.46 -2.16
N PHE A 56 -10.05 -4.31 -1.15
CA PHE A 56 -9.30 -5.56 -1.04
C PHE A 56 -10.17 -6.82 -1.16
N VAL A 57 -11.37 -6.78 -0.56
CA VAL A 57 -12.32 -7.91 -0.54
C VAL A 57 -13.73 -7.38 -0.81
N ARG A 58 -14.50 -8.09 -1.63
CA ARG A 58 -15.94 -7.83 -1.83
C ARG A 58 -16.71 -9.15 -1.85
N ALA A 59 -17.80 -9.22 -1.09
CA ALA A 59 -18.63 -10.42 -0.98
C ALA A 59 -17.82 -11.72 -0.71
N GLY A 60 -16.83 -11.64 0.19
CA GLY A 60 -15.98 -12.77 0.58
C GLY A 60 -14.90 -13.17 -0.42
N LYS A 61 -14.72 -12.44 -1.53
CA LYS A 61 -13.71 -12.74 -2.56
C LYS A 61 -12.64 -11.65 -2.67
N PRO A 62 -11.37 -12.01 -2.95
CA PRO A 62 -10.32 -11.05 -3.28
C PRO A 62 -10.68 -10.21 -4.53
N VAL A 63 -10.33 -8.93 -4.51
CA VAL A 63 -10.48 -8.02 -5.67
C VAL A 63 -9.22 -7.20 -5.99
N ALA A 64 -8.23 -7.24 -5.09
CA ALA A 64 -6.92 -6.61 -5.26
C ALA A 64 -5.91 -7.58 -5.84
#